data_AF-A0A928EIY1-F1
#
_entry.id   AF-A0A928EIY1-F1
#
_cell.length_a   1.000
_cell.length_b   1.000
_cell.length_c   1.000
_cell.angle_alpha   90.00
_cell.angle_beta   90.00
_cell.angle_gamma   90.00
#
_symmetry.space_group_name_H-M   'P 1'
#
loop_
_entity.id
_entity.type
_entity.pdbx_description
1 polymer ?
#
loop_
_entity_poly.entity_id
_entity_poly.type
_entity_poly.pdbx_seq_one_letter_code
_entity_poly.pdbx_strand_id
1 'polypeptide(L)'
;MVTWSDIQRWSSEAFEPTLNSLADARNDIMRAKDELESSDVGQNWRGAAANAAAAKRRQLIDDCESQIANIEELTAATRDAQRGTREVVMMAHQAEAMADHYGFAIADSGQVTDTPGGLAAAGLGGPQALNPLTNPHGPALVAERAKNMQETQGMVKHAIQKANAVDNNYAAALEKASQV
;
A
#
# COMPACT_ATOMS: atom_id res chain seq x y z
N MET A 1 9.75 8.82 -4.94
CA MET A 1 10.06 8.38 -3.56
C MET A 1 8.98 8.94 -2.67
N VAL A 2 8.32 8.08 -1.89
CA VAL A 2 7.20 8.43 -1.02
C VAL A 2 7.69 9.28 0.17
N THR A 3 7.01 10.39 0.43
CA THR A 3 7.27 11.30 1.57
C THR A 3 6.37 10.96 2.77
N TRP A 4 6.65 11.57 3.92
CA TRP A 4 5.76 11.44 5.09
C TRP A 4 4.37 12.00 4.79
N SER A 5 4.31 13.16 4.13
CA SER A 5 3.05 13.80 3.75
C SER A 5 2.20 12.95 2.79
N ASP A 6 2.84 12.13 1.95
CA ASP A 6 2.13 11.20 1.06
C ASP A 6 1.46 10.09 1.88
N ILE A 7 2.18 9.50 2.83
CA ILE A 7 1.70 8.42 3.70
C ILE A 7 0.46 8.85 4.49
N GLN A 8 0.42 10.10 4.97
CA GLN A 8 -0.74 10.62 5.70
C GLN A 8 -2.03 10.68 4.88
N ARG A 9 -1.92 10.61 3.55
CA ARG A 9 -3.07 10.61 2.63
C ARG A 9 -3.47 9.21 2.17
N TRP A 10 -2.71 8.19 2.55
CA TRP A 10 -2.96 6.82 2.12
C TRP A 10 -4.22 6.26 2.78
N SER A 11 -4.99 5.50 2.01
CA SER A 11 -6.17 4.79 2.51
C SER A 11 -6.22 3.39 1.91
N SER A 12 -6.25 2.36 2.76
CA SER A 12 -6.43 0.97 2.30
C SER A 12 -7.83 0.72 1.73
N GLU A 13 -8.82 1.54 2.07
CA GLU A 13 -10.19 1.41 1.58
C GLU A 13 -10.31 1.87 0.12
N ALA A 14 -9.38 2.72 -0.34
CA ALA A 14 -9.36 3.20 -1.72
C ALA A 14 -9.11 2.08 -2.76
N PHE A 15 -8.67 0.90 -2.32
CA PHE A 15 -8.46 -0.26 -3.19
C PHE A 15 -9.75 -1.06 -3.47
N GLU A 16 -10.79 -0.92 -2.64
CA GLU A 16 -12.01 -1.73 -2.76
C GLU A 16 -12.71 -1.57 -4.12
N PRO A 17 -12.88 -0.35 -4.68
CA PRO A 17 -13.48 -0.20 -6.00
C PRO A 17 -12.71 -0.95 -7.10
N THR A 18 -11.37 -0.89 -7.06
CA THR A 18 -10.50 -1.58 -8.01
C THR A 18 -10.62 -3.10 -7.88
N LEU A 19 -10.60 -3.63 -6.65
CA LEU A 19 -10.77 -5.06 -6.39
C LEU A 19 -12.13 -5.57 -6.87
N ASN A 20 -13.19 -4.78 -6.69
CA ASN A 20 -14.52 -5.11 -7.21
C ASN A 20 -14.53 -5.12 -8.74
N SER A 21 -13.95 -4.11 -9.39
CA SER A 21 -13.86 -4.06 -10.87
C SER A 21 -13.07 -5.24 -11.45
N LEU A 22 -11.99 -5.68 -10.78
CA LEU A 22 -11.24 -6.87 -11.19
C LEU A 22 -12.08 -8.14 -11.06
N ALA A 23 -12.84 -8.27 -9.97
CA ALA A 23 -13.75 -9.40 -9.78
C ALA A 23 -14.86 -9.44 -10.85
N ASP A 24 -15.44 -8.29 -11.17
CA ASP A 24 -16.46 -8.17 -12.22
C ASP A 24 -15.90 -8.54 -13.60
N ALA A 25 -14.73 -8.01 -13.96
CA ALA A 25 -14.05 -8.33 -15.22
C ALA A 25 -13.74 -9.84 -15.33
N ARG A 26 -13.26 -10.46 -14.25
CA ARG A 26 -13.03 -11.91 -14.20
C ARG A 26 -14.32 -12.69 -14.46
N ASN A 27 -15.43 -12.29 -13.83
CA ASN A 27 -16.72 -12.95 -14.01
C ASN A 27 -17.28 -12.80 -15.43
N ASP A 28 -17.08 -11.64 -16.06
CA ASP A 28 -17.45 -11.42 -17.47
C ASP A 28 -16.68 -12.34 -18.42
N ILE A 29 -15.36 -12.49 -18.22
CA ILE A 29 -14.53 -13.37 -19.06
C ILE A 29 -14.88 -14.84 -18.82
N MET A 30 -15.14 -15.25 -17.57
CA MET A 30 -15.62 -16.60 -17.28
C MET A 30 -16.93 -16.91 -18.01
N ARG A 31 -17.89 -15.98 -17.99
CA ARG A 31 -19.15 -16.15 -18.72
C ARG A 31 -18.92 -16.29 -20.23
N ALA A 32 -18.07 -15.45 -20.81
CA ALA A 32 -17.71 -15.54 -22.22
C ALA A 32 -17.05 -16.88 -22.56
N LYS A 33 -16.16 -17.37 -21.69
CA LYS A 33 -15.53 -18.70 -21.82
C LYS A 33 -16.58 -19.81 -21.79
N ASP A 34 -17.50 -19.80 -20.82
CA ASP A 34 -18.58 -20.80 -20.70
C ASP A 34 -19.50 -20.81 -21.94
N GLU A 35 -19.82 -19.62 -22.49
CA GLU A 35 -20.58 -19.47 -23.74
C GLU A 35 -19.82 -20.05 -24.94
N LEU A 36 -18.51 -19.80 -25.04
CA LEU A 36 -17.65 -20.39 -26.06
C LEU A 36 -17.59 -21.91 -25.92
N GLU A 37 -17.46 -22.43 -24.69
CA GLU A 37 -17.40 -23.87 -24.40
C GLU A 37 -18.71 -24.61 -24.73
N SER A 38 -19.84 -23.97 -24.45
CA SER A 38 -21.17 -24.53 -24.71
C SER A 38 -21.65 -24.36 -26.16
N SER A 39 -21.02 -23.48 -26.95
CA SER A 39 -21.38 -23.27 -28.36
C SER A 39 -21.21 -24.54 -29.19
N ASP A 40 -22.29 -25.16 -29.66
CA ASP A 40 -22.20 -26.35 -30.51
C ASP A 40 -21.62 -26.02 -31.89
N VAL A 41 -20.39 -26.46 -32.16
CA VAL A 41 -19.75 -26.34 -33.49
C VAL A 41 -19.91 -27.61 -34.33
N GLY A 42 -20.64 -28.63 -33.87
CA GLY A 42 -20.81 -29.80 -34.72
C GLY A 42 -21.58 -30.98 -34.14
N GLN A 43 -22.73 -31.24 -34.78
CA GLN A 43 -22.99 -32.55 -35.39
C GLN A 43 -23.15 -32.50 -36.93
N ASN A 44 -23.59 -31.37 -37.50
CA ASN A 44 -23.98 -31.25 -38.92
C ASN A 44 -23.15 -30.27 -39.77
N TRP A 45 -22.22 -29.51 -39.17
CA TRP A 45 -21.36 -28.56 -39.89
C TRP A 45 -19.97 -29.14 -40.13
N ARG A 46 -19.53 -29.22 -41.40
CA ARG A 46 -18.28 -29.86 -41.82
C ARG A 46 -17.55 -29.05 -42.89
N GLY A 47 -16.27 -29.35 -43.09
CA GLY A 47 -15.43 -28.74 -44.12
C GLY A 47 -14.47 -27.69 -43.56
N ALA A 48 -13.72 -27.03 -44.45
CA ALA A 48 -12.65 -26.09 -44.08
C ALA A 48 -13.14 -24.94 -43.19
N ALA A 49 -14.35 -24.42 -43.44
CA ALA A 49 -14.95 -23.35 -42.63
C ALA A 49 -15.26 -23.82 -41.20
N ALA A 50 -15.79 -25.03 -41.02
CA ALA A 50 -16.07 -25.59 -39.70
C ALA A 50 -14.77 -25.81 -38.90
N ASN A 51 -13.72 -26.31 -39.55
CA ASN A 51 -12.40 -26.47 -38.92
C ASN A 51 -11.80 -25.12 -38.50
N ALA A 52 -11.89 -24.09 -39.35
CA ALA A 52 -11.40 -22.76 -39.04
C ALA A 52 -12.16 -22.12 -37.86
N ALA A 53 -13.49 -22.28 -37.81
CA ALA A 53 -14.29 -21.80 -36.69
C ALA A 53 -13.97 -22.52 -35.39
N ALA A 54 -13.81 -23.85 -35.42
CA ALA A 54 -13.39 -24.63 -34.26
C ALA A 54 -11.99 -24.22 -33.75
N ALA A 55 -11.04 -23.95 -34.67
CA ALA A 55 -9.72 -23.44 -34.31
C ALA A 55 -9.81 -22.04 -33.68
N LYS A 56 -10.61 -21.13 -34.25
CA LYS A 56 -10.78 -19.79 -33.69
C LYS A 56 -11.45 -19.81 -32.32
N ARG A 57 -12.46 -20.68 -32.13
CA ARG A 57 -13.10 -20.90 -30.83
C ARG A 57 -12.10 -21.36 -29.79
N ARG A 58 -11.25 -22.35 -30.11
CA ARG A 58 -10.20 -22.82 -29.19
C ARG A 58 -9.26 -21.68 -28.81
N GLN A 59 -8.80 -20.90 -29.80
CA GLN A 59 -7.97 -19.73 -29.54
C GLN A 59 -8.65 -18.74 -28.58
N LEU A 60 -9.94 -18.45 -28.77
CA LEU A 60 -10.67 -17.54 -27.87
C LEU A 60 -10.80 -18.09 -26.44
N ILE A 61 -10.96 -19.41 -26.29
CA ILE A 61 -10.96 -20.06 -24.98
C ILE A 61 -9.59 -19.91 -24.31
N ASP A 62 -8.50 -20.17 -25.05
CA ASP A 62 -7.13 -20.01 -24.56
C ASP A 62 -6.85 -18.54 -24.16
N ASP A 63 -7.32 -17.58 -24.97
CA ASP A 63 -7.22 -16.14 -24.69
C ASP A 63 -7.98 -15.78 -23.40
N CYS A 64 -9.19 -16.32 -23.19
CA CYS A 64 -9.96 -16.12 -21.96
C CYS A 64 -9.23 -16.67 -20.73
N GLU A 65 -8.62 -17.85 -20.82
CA GLU A 65 -7.84 -18.45 -19.73
C GLU A 65 -6.63 -17.58 -19.37
N SER A 66 -5.92 -17.07 -20.37
CA SER A 66 -4.79 -16.16 -20.16
C SER A 66 -5.23 -14.85 -19.48
N GLN A 67 -6.34 -14.24 -19.91
CA GLN A 67 -6.85 -13.02 -19.30
C GLN A 67 -7.32 -13.24 -17.86
N ILE A 68 -7.97 -14.36 -17.56
CA ILE A 68 -8.36 -14.72 -16.19
C ILE A 68 -7.11 -14.81 -15.31
N ALA A 69 -6.06 -15.49 -15.77
CA ALA A 69 -4.81 -15.61 -15.02
C ALA A 69 -4.18 -14.24 -14.73
N ASN A 70 -4.14 -13.34 -15.73
CA ASN A 70 -3.61 -11.99 -15.55
C ASN A 70 -4.41 -11.17 -14.53
N ILE A 71 -5.74 -11.26 -14.57
CA ILE A 71 -6.61 -10.58 -13.61
C ILE A 71 -6.40 -11.14 -12.20
N GLU A 72 -6.22 -12.45 -12.05
CA GLU A 72 -5.93 -13.07 -10.76
C GLU A 72 -4.58 -12.62 -10.19
N GLU A 73 -3.54 -12.53 -11.03
CA GLU A 73 -2.24 -11.96 -10.63
C GLU A 73 -2.37 -10.50 -10.18
N LEU A 74 -3.05 -9.66 -10.96
CA LEU A 74 -3.25 -8.26 -10.62
C LEU A 74 -4.11 -8.10 -9.35
N THR A 75 -5.10 -8.96 -9.15
CA THR A 75 -5.91 -9.00 -7.93
C THR A 75 -5.06 -9.33 -6.71
N ALA A 76 -4.14 -10.30 -6.82
CA ALA A 76 -3.23 -10.65 -5.74
C ALA A 76 -2.30 -9.46 -5.40
N ALA A 77 -1.71 -8.83 -6.41
CA ALA A 77 -0.86 -7.65 -6.22
C ALA A 77 -1.61 -6.48 -5.57
N THR A 78 -2.86 -6.24 -5.99
CA THR A 78 -3.72 -5.19 -5.45
C THR A 78 -4.06 -5.45 -3.98
N ARG A 79 -4.33 -6.71 -3.60
CA ARG A 79 -4.55 -7.10 -2.18
C ARG A 79 -3.29 -6.95 -1.34
N ASP A 80 -2.14 -7.28 -1.89
CA ASP A 80 -0.85 -7.09 -1.21
C ASP A 80 -0.55 -5.60 -1.00
N ALA A 81 -0.83 -4.76 -2.00
CA ALA A 81 -0.72 -3.31 -1.88
C ALA A 81 -1.71 -2.75 -0.84
N GLN A 82 -2.95 -3.23 -0.82
CA GLN A 82 -3.95 -2.85 0.18
C GLN A 82 -3.49 -3.19 1.61
N ARG A 83 -3.00 -4.43 1.82
CA ARG A 83 -2.47 -4.87 3.11
C ARG A 83 -1.25 -4.05 3.52
N GLY A 84 -0.31 -3.85 2.60
CA GLY A 84 0.87 -3.03 2.82
C GLY A 84 0.54 -1.58 3.17
N THR A 85 -0.46 -1.00 2.51
CA THR A 85 -0.98 0.34 2.80
C THR A 85 -1.53 0.42 4.22
N ARG A 86 -2.34 -0.58 4.64
CA ARG A 86 -2.86 -0.64 6.02
C ARG A 86 -1.72 -0.73 7.05
N GLU A 87 -0.70 -1.54 6.79
CA GLU A 87 0.48 -1.63 7.67
C GLU A 87 1.20 -0.28 7.80
N VAL A 88 1.41 0.42 6.68
CA VAL A 88 2.06 1.73 6.66
C VAL A 88 1.25 2.77 7.44
N VAL A 89 -0.07 2.81 7.25
CA VAL A 89 -0.96 3.73 7.99
C VAL A 89 -0.90 3.45 9.50
N MET A 90 -0.90 2.19 9.91
CA MET A 90 -0.73 1.84 11.34
C MET A 90 0.63 2.29 11.88
N MET A 91 1.72 2.09 11.12
CA MET A 91 3.05 2.57 11.53
C MET A 91 3.11 4.10 11.62
N ALA A 92 2.43 4.79 10.70
CA ALA A 92 2.35 6.24 10.71
C ALA A 92 1.67 6.76 11.98
N HIS A 93 0.50 6.20 12.31
CA HIS A 93 -0.22 6.55 13.53
C HIS A 93 0.57 6.26 14.81
N GLN A 94 1.34 5.16 14.85
CA GLN A 94 2.20 4.86 16.00
C GLN A 94 3.32 5.90 16.16
N ALA A 95 3.93 6.33 15.06
CA ALA A 95 4.97 7.36 15.09
C ALA A 95 4.40 8.75 15.43
N GLU A 96 3.21 9.10 14.94
CA GLU A 96 2.48 10.31 15.32
C GLU A 96 2.17 10.30 16.81
N ALA A 97 1.62 9.20 17.34
CA ALA A 97 1.33 9.09 18.77
C ALA A 97 2.59 9.23 19.64
N MET A 98 3.73 8.69 19.18
CA MET A 98 5.02 8.85 19.86
C MET A 98 5.51 10.30 19.82
N ALA A 99 5.41 10.95 18.66
CA ALA A 99 5.77 12.35 18.49
C ALA A 99 4.89 13.24 19.39
N ASP A 100 3.58 13.04 19.38
CA ASP A 100 2.62 13.78 20.20
C ASP A 100 2.90 13.60 21.70
N HIS A 101 3.16 12.36 22.13
CA HIS A 101 3.45 12.04 23.53
C HIS A 101 4.67 12.83 24.06
N TYR A 102 5.69 13.02 23.23
CA TYR A 102 6.89 13.78 23.61
C TYR A 102 6.89 15.23 23.11
N GLY A 103 5.86 15.67 22.38
CA GLY A 103 5.76 17.02 21.79
C GLY A 103 6.81 17.30 20.71
N PHE A 104 7.17 16.28 19.93
CA PHE A 104 8.00 16.42 18.74
C PHE A 104 7.15 16.82 17.53
N ALA A 105 7.78 17.46 16.55
CA ALA A 105 7.17 17.73 15.25
C ALA A 105 7.76 16.81 14.18
N ILE A 106 6.92 16.30 13.29
CA ILE A 106 7.34 15.54 12.10
C ILE A 106 7.11 16.43 10.87
N ALA A 107 8.19 16.76 10.15
CA ALA A 107 8.10 17.50 8.90
C ALA A 107 7.60 16.61 7.75
N ASP A 108 7.15 17.22 6.64
CA ASP A 108 6.69 16.51 5.43
C ASP A 108 7.72 15.52 4.85
N SER A 109 9.01 15.79 5.07
CA SER A 109 10.12 14.92 4.67
C SER A 109 10.29 13.68 5.58
N GLY A 110 9.61 13.65 6.72
CA GLY A 110 9.79 12.66 7.78
C GLY A 110 10.89 13.00 8.79
N GLN A 111 11.39 14.24 8.80
CA GLN A 111 12.34 14.68 9.82
C GLN A 111 11.63 14.98 11.14
N VAL A 112 12.09 14.36 12.22
CA VAL A 112 11.58 14.60 13.58
C VAL A 112 12.42 15.69 14.23
N THR A 113 11.76 16.71 14.79
CA THR A 113 12.43 17.80 15.50
C THR A 113 11.82 18.04 16.87
N ASP A 114 12.69 18.40 17.82
CA ASP A 114 12.26 18.88 19.12
C ASP A 114 11.96 20.38 19.02
N THR A 115 10.70 20.76 19.26
CA THR A 115 10.27 22.16 19.16
C THR A 115 10.44 22.87 20.50
N PRO A 116 10.75 24.18 20.51
CA PRO A 116 10.92 24.94 21.75
C PRO A 116 9.70 24.92 22.70
N GLY A 117 8.49 24.69 22.16
CA GLY A 117 7.24 24.51 22.92
C GLY A 117 6.85 23.06 23.17
N GLY A 118 7.61 22.08 22.66
CA GLY A 118 7.25 20.67 22.67
C GLY A 118 7.07 20.08 24.07
N LEU A 119 7.95 20.44 25.00
CA LEU A 119 7.81 20.04 26.41
C LEU A 119 6.48 20.49 27.02
N ALA A 120 6.07 21.73 26.74
CA ALA A 120 4.84 22.28 27.28
C ALA A 120 3.62 21.61 26.63
N ALA A 121 3.67 21.38 25.31
CA ALA A 121 2.63 20.67 24.57
C ALA A 121 2.45 19.23 25.05
N ALA A 122 3.55 18.56 25.42
CA ALA A 122 3.55 17.22 26.00
C ALA A 122 3.14 17.16 27.50
N GLY A 123 2.87 18.31 28.13
CA GLY A 123 2.59 18.37 29.57
C GLY A 123 3.80 18.06 30.46
N LEU A 124 5.01 18.06 29.90
CA LEU A 124 6.28 17.76 30.59
C LEU A 124 6.93 19.02 31.22
N GLY A 125 6.21 20.15 31.18
CA GLY A 125 6.64 21.43 31.76
C GLY A 125 7.27 22.39 30.75
N GLY A 126 7.89 23.46 31.25
CA GLY A 126 8.58 24.44 30.42
C GLY A 126 10.06 24.11 30.21
N PRO A 127 10.81 24.96 29.48
CA PRO A 127 12.26 24.80 29.28
C PRO A 127 13.07 24.66 30.57
N GLN A 128 12.56 25.20 31.69
CA GLN A 128 13.17 25.10 33.02
C GLN A 128 13.22 23.66 33.56
N ALA A 129 12.38 22.75 33.05
CA ALA A 129 12.43 21.34 33.39
C ALA A 129 13.76 20.69 32.94
N LEU A 130 14.39 21.22 31.89
CA LEU A 130 15.67 20.71 31.38
C LEU A 130 16.89 21.39 32.00
N ASN A 131 16.70 22.52 32.69
CA ASN A 131 17.81 23.33 33.18
C ASN A 131 18.42 22.70 34.45
N PRO A 132 19.71 22.32 34.45
CA PRO A 132 20.36 21.68 35.59
C PRO A 132 20.45 22.57 36.85
N LEU A 133 20.36 23.89 36.69
CA LEU A 133 20.39 24.85 37.80
C LEU A 133 19.06 24.89 38.56
N THR A 134 17.95 24.57 37.90
CA THR A 134 16.59 24.61 38.48
C THR A 134 16.00 23.22 38.68
N ASN A 135 16.53 22.21 37.99
CA ASN A 135 16.14 20.81 38.11
C ASN A 135 17.40 19.91 38.05
N PRO A 136 17.80 19.26 39.17
CA PRO A 136 18.92 18.32 39.19
C PRO A 136 18.77 17.15 38.22
N HIS A 137 17.54 16.79 37.83
CA HIS A 137 17.25 15.73 36.86
C HIS A 137 17.23 16.23 35.40
N GLY A 138 17.41 17.53 35.16
CA GLY A 138 17.39 18.15 33.83
C GLY A 138 18.30 17.46 32.80
N PRO A 139 19.58 17.18 33.10
CA PRO A 139 20.47 16.47 32.17
C PRO A 139 19.99 15.08 31.77
N ALA A 140 19.37 14.33 32.70
CA ALA A 140 18.81 13.02 32.41
C ALA A 140 17.60 13.12 31.47
N LEU A 141 16.73 14.11 31.69
CA LEU A 141 15.58 14.38 30.82
C LEU A 141 16.00 14.82 29.41
N VAL A 142 17.09 15.58 29.27
CA VAL A 142 17.67 15.93 27.95
C VAL A 142 18.14 14.67 27.22
N ALA A 143 18.85 13.78 27.90
CA ALA A 143 19.32 12.53 27.32
C ALA A 143 18.15 11.61 26.92
N GLU A 144 17.12 11.54 27.77
CA GLU A 144 15.90 10.78 27.50
C GLU A 144 15.13 11.36 26.30
N ARG A 145 14.92 12.68 26.22
CA ARG A 145 14.32 13.32 25.03
C ARG A 145 15.11 13.03 23.76
N ALA A 146 16.44 13.13 23.80
CA ALA A 146 17.28 12.85 22.64
C ALA A 146 17.12 11.39 22.16
N LYS A 147 17.05 10.44 23.10
CA LYS A 147 16.79 9.03 22.80
C LYS A 147 15.40 8.83 22.18
N ASN A 148 14.36 9.38 22.79
CA ASN A 148 12.98 9.23 22.31
C ASN A 148 12.78 9.90 20.95
N MET A 149 13.46 11.02 20.68
CA MET A 149 13.47 11.66 19.36
C MET A 149 14.12 10.75 18.31
N GLN A 150 15.25 10.09 18.64
CA GLN A 150 15.88 9.12 17.75
C GLN A 150 15.00 7.90 17.48
N GLU A 151 14.31 7.38 18.50
CA GLU A 151 13.36 6.27 18.35
C GLU A 151 12.19 6.67 17.44
N THR A 152 11.59 7.84 17.69
CA THR A 152 10.52 8.40 16.84
C THR A 152 10.99 8.57 15.39
N GLN A 153 12.21 9.11 15.21
CA GLN A 153 12.82 9.25 13.89
C GLN A 153 13.02 7.88 13.20
N GLY A 154 13.36 6.84 13.96
CA GLY A 154 13.46 5.46 13.48
C GLY A 154 12.10 4.92 13.01
N MET A 155 11.05 5.14 13.77
CA MET A 155 9.67 4.74 13.41
C MET A 155 9.22 5.41 12.11
N VAL A 156 9.42 6.72 11.99
CA VAL A 156 9.10 7.49 10.77
C VAL A 156 9.87 6.95 9.56
N LYS A 157 11.18 6.70 9.71
CA LYS A 157 12.00 6.12 8.63
C LYS A 157 11.50 4.74 8.21
N HIS A 158 11.14 3.89 9.16
CA HIS A 158 10.67 2.54 8.88
C HIS A 158 9.33 2.56 8.12
N ALA A 159 8.40 3.44 8.53
CA ALA A 159 7.15 3.66 7.81
C ALA A 159 7.40 4.12 6.37
N ILE A 160 8.30 5.08 6.15
CA ILE A 160 8.67 5.56 4.81
C ILE A 160 9.31 4.45 3.96
N GLN A 161 10.21 3.65 4.54
CA GLN A 161 10.82 2.52 3.83
C GLN A 161 9.78 1.49 3.41
N LYS A 162 8.86 1.13 4.31
CA LYS A 162 7.76 0.22 4.02
C LYS A 162 6.84 0.80 2.94
N ALA A 163 6.52 2.09 3.01
CA ALA A 163 5.72 2.78 2.01
C ALA A 163 6.37 2.71 0.61
N ASN A 164 7.66 3.02 0.50
CA ASN A 164 8.38 2.89 -0.77
C ASN A 164 8.40 1.44 -1.28
N ALA A 165 8.53 0.45 -0.40
CA ALA A 165 8.47 -0.96 -0.79
C ALA A 165 7.09 -1.36 -1.34
N VAL A 166 6.01 -0.90 -0.69
CA VAL A 166 4.63 -1.15 -1.16
C VAL A 166 4.38 -0.50 -2.52
N ASP A 167 4.77 0.77 -2.68
CA ASP A 167 4.62 1.53 -3.92
C ASP A 167 5.40 0.87 -5.08
N ASN A 168 6.68 0.56 -4.86
CA ASN A 168 7.53 -0.08 -5.88
C ASN A 168 7.01 -1.47 -6.27
N ASN A 169 6.58 -2.28 -5.30
CA ASN A 169 6.07 -3.63 -5.59
C ASN A 169 4.77 -3.57 -6.40
N TYR A 170 3.87 -2.63 -6.07
CA TYR A 170 2.63 -2.47 -6.81
C TYR A 170 2.86 -1.91 -8.21
N ALA A 171 3.74 -0.92 -8.36
CA ALA A 171 4.15 -0.39 -9.66
C ALA A 171 4.74 -1.48 -10.57
N ALA A 172 5.61 -2.34 -10.03
CA ALA A 172 6.17 -3.46 -10.78
C ALA A 172 5.11 -4.49 -11.22
N ALA A 173 4.12 -4.76 -10.37
CA ALA A 173 3.00 -5.63 -10.73
C ALA A 173 2.14 -5.04 -11.85
N LEU A 174 1.88 -3.72 -11.81
CA LEU A 174 1.15 -3.01 -12.87
C LEU A 174 1.92 -3.01 -14.18
N GLU A 175 3.24 -2.79 -14.13
CA GLU A 175 4.10 -2.85 -15.33
C GLU A 175 4.06 -4.23 -15.98
N LYS A 176 4.18 -5.30 -15.18
CA LYS A 176 4.04 -6.68 -15.66
C LYS A 176 2.67 -6.92 -16.31
N ALA A 177 1.60 -6.44 -15.69
CA ALA A 177 0.24 -6.59 -16.22
C ALA A 177 0.02 -5.79 -17.53
N SER A 178 0.76 -4.70 -17.75
CA SER A 178 0.67 -3.87 -18.96
C SER A 178 1.40 -4.42 -20.19
N GLN A 179 2.23 -5.45 -20.01
CA GLN A 179 3.00 -6.09 -21.09
C GLN A 179 2.27 -7.27 -21.75
N VAL A 180 1.05 -7.58 -21.31
CA VAL A 180 0.18 -8.63 -21.85
C VAL A 180 -0.95 -8.03 -22.67
#